data_AF-K1VYX7-F1
#
_entry.id   AF-K1VYX7-F1
#
_cell.length_a   1.000
_cell.length_b   1.000
_cell.length_c   1.000
_cell.angle_alpha   90.00
_cell.angle_beta   90.00
_cell.angle_gamma   90.00
#
_symmetry.space_group_name_H-M   'P 1'
#
loop_
_entity.id
_entity.type
_entity.pdbx_description
1 polymer ?
#
loop_
_entity_poly.entity_id
_entity_poly.type
_entity_poly.pdbx_seq_one_letter_code
_entity_poly.pdbx_strand_id
1 'polypeptide(L)'
;MASSSPTYVPGKSAHRVWSIPHIRLAVFQYLLCWDNFPLTMMEPDQEDQLCSAERNLLRPYLTLNQASFREVALLLYSDIKLDQFPRDCASQERLRVYAAGVRHINTEGSLPLCYRWGSLANMIQFFPNVTVISFPATGTHYEVRSRRGQGVDRLLLTEQVKSTAGAVCAAADRDLPEDLVYQCLYSVDCYGVDTQETALFAQDVNGLPVLAEVLALPAWQLLIWDQRGDNSAWISMLQHRTQQNILTQQLDWRLSSLEELESLFEAMPRDLQSLTLLFPCEEFEEVNTSANAVMNYVDNNRLPELEHLYLRIDFPGDSLLLPVGLTSAQPDTIPRWLNNDLPSKLRDIELTLVYNTPDSELTSQSSSTVSSEAHPEISFIFNLEAPKELILNIRRKLGEEFHLVVETLYHGQDRIKRFQREDYSYLDALLYSPLPEAEMLHHCDSCDFNKDDVSLESDDSSSLISESG
;
A
#
# COMPACT_ATOMS: atom_id res chain seq x y z
N MET A 1 18.10 -35.26 34.84
CA MET A 1 19.05 -35.79 33.84
C MET A 1 19.56 -34.61 33.03
N ALA A 2 20.86 -34.36 33.05
CA ALA A 2 21.47 -33.24 32.33
C ALA A 2 21.47 -33.55 30.82
N SER A 3 20.75 -32.75 30.04
CA SER A 3 20.86 -32.77 28.58
C SER A 3 22.23 -32.22 28.20
N SER A 4 23.09 -33.09 27.67
CA SER A 4 24.38 -32.70 27.12
C SER A 4 24.17 -31.72 25.96
N SER A 5 24.84 -30.56 26.02
CA SER A 5 24.89 -29.61 24.92
C SER A 5 25.41 -30.29 23.64
N PRO A 6 24.86 -29.99 22.45
CA PRO A 6 25.30 -30.61 21.21
C PRO A 6 26.77 -30.27 20.91
N THR A 7 27.62 -31.29 20.76
CA THR A 7 29.06 -31.13 20.48
C THR A 7 29.33 -31.23 18.97
N TYR A 8 30.12 -30.30 18.44
CA TYR A 8 30.47 -30.19 17.02
C TYR A 8 31.51 -31.26 16.60
N VAL A 9 31.18 -32.12 15.61
CA VAL A 9 32.09 -33.12 15.03
C VAL A 9 32.21 -32.92 13.51
N PRO A 10 33.39 -32.54 12.97
CA PRO A 10 33.58 -32.33 11.54
C PRO A 10 33.58 -33.66 10.74
N GLY A 11 32.99 -33.68 9.53
CA GLY A 11 33.25 -34.74 8.52
C GLY A 11 32.08 -35.58 7.98
N LYS A 12 30.83 -35.36 8.38
CA LYS A 12 29.65 -36.09 7.85
C LYS A 12 28.84 -35.25 6.84
N SER A 13 28.01 -35.86 5.99
CA SER A 13 27.14 -35.13 5.04
C SER A 13 26.26 -34.07 5.72
N ALA A 14 25.76 -34.37 6.93
CA ALA A 14 25.04 -33.42 7.77
C ALA A 14 25.87 -32.16 8.13
N HIS A 15 27.20 -32.28 8.25
CA HIS A 15 28.10 -31.16 8.51
C HIS A 15 28.25 -30.25 7.28
N ARG A 16 28.33 -30.82 6.07
CA ARG A 16 28.35 -30.03 4.82
C ARG A 16 27.05 -29.25 4.65
N VAL A 17 25.91 -29.88 4.94
CA VAL A 17 24.59 -29.22 4.94
C VAL A 17 24.52 -28.14 6.02
N TRP A 18 24.99 -28.42 7.24
CA TRP A 18 25.05 -27.44 8.32
C TRP A 18 26.04 -26.29 8.06
N SER A 19 26.95 -26.39 7.08
CA SER A 19 27.82 -25.26 6.72
C SER A 19 27.10 -24.19 5.90
N ILE A 20 25.93 -24.51 5.35
CA ILE A 20 25.15 -23.66 4.46
C ILE A 20 24.23 -22.72 5.27
N PRO A 21 24.39 -21.38 5.18
CA PRO A 21 23.67 -20.43 6.03
C PRO A 21 22.14 -20.49 5.92
N HIS A 22 21.60 -20.56 4.70
CA HIS A 22 20.14 -20.59 4.50
C HIS A 22 19.48 -21.85 5.07
N ILE A 23 20.20 -22.99 5.07
CA ILE A 23 19.69 -24.23 5.67
C ILE A 23 19.69 -24.13 7.20
N ARG A 24 20.77 -23.61 7.81
CA ARG A 24 20.81 -23.38 9.26
C ARG A 24 19.73 -22.40 9.71
N LEU A 25 19.58 -21.28 9.01
CA LEU A 25 18.57 -20.28 9.31
C LEU A 25 17.16 -20.88 9.21
N ALA A 26 16.85 -21.63 8.15
CA ALA A 26 15.56 -22.30 7.99
C ALA A 26 15.28 -23.31 9.12
N VAL A 27 16.29 -24.05 9.57
CA VAL A 27 16.16 -24.96 10.72
C VAL A 27 15.89 -24.18 12.01
N PHE A 28 16.61 -23.10 12.27
CA PHE A 28 16.36 -22.29 13.47
C PHE A 28 15.02 -21.55 13.41
N GLN A 29 14.59 -21.10 12.24
CA GLN A 29 13.26 -20.55 12.01
C GLN A 29 12.17 -21.59 12.24
N TYR A 30 12.34 -22.83 11.76
CA TYR A 30 11.40 -23.92 12.03
C TYR A 30 11.29 -24.25 13.53
N LEU A 31 12.37 -24.04 14.28
CA LEU A 31 12.39 -24.20 15.74
C LEU A 31 11.67 -23.06 16.50
N LEU A 32 11.37 -21.94 15.82
CA LEU A 32 10.51 -20.86 16.29
C LEU A 32 9.11 -21.08 15.69
N CYS A 33 8.07 -21.29 16.49
CA CYS A 33 6.73 -21.57 15.97
C CYS A 33 5.98 -20.30 15.52
N TRP A 34 6.68 -19.21 15.21
CA TRP A 34 6.09 -17.90 14.98
C TRP A 34 5.12 -17.86 13.78
N ASP A 35 5.33 -18.69 12.76
CA ASP A 35 4.48 -18.71 11.56
C ASP A 35 3.20 -19.57 11.70
N ASN A 36 3.01 -20.31 12.80
CA ASN A 36 1.91 -21.28 12.93
C ASN A 36 0.78 -20.87 13.88
N PHE A 37 0.88 -19.74 14.57
CA PHE A 37 -0.16 -19.27 15.48
C PHE A 37 -0.57 -17.83 15.16
N PRO A 38 -1.84 -17.57 14.81
CA PRO A 38 -2.33 -16.20 14.70
C PRO A 38 -2.29 -15.55 16.08
N LEU A 39 -1.41 -14.55 16.24
CA LEU A 39 -1.20 -13.74 17.44
C LEU A 39 -2.49 -13.06 17.97
N THR A 40 -3.56 -13.06 17.18
CA THR A 40 -4.85 -12.47 17.53
C THR A 40 -5.68 -13.28 18.54
N MET A 41 -5.22 -14.44 19.01
CA MET A 41 -5.98 -15.31 19.93
C MET A 41 -5.28 -15.61 21.27
N MET A 42 -4.16 -14.96 21.59
CA MET A 42 -3.44 -15.20 22.85
C MET A 42 -3.54 -14.01 23.79
N GLU A 43 -3.80 -14.30 25.07
CA GLU A 43 -3.67 -13.33 26.14
C GLU A 43 -2.19 -12.91 26.30
N PRO A 44 -1.88 -11.66 26.66
CA PRO A 44 -0.50 -11.14 26.73
C PRO A 44 0.46 -12.01 27.56
N ASP A 45 -0.03 -12.57 28.67
CA ASP A 45 0.75 -13.44 29.57
C ASP A 45 1.13 -14.79 28.92
N GLN A 46 0.36 -15.25 27.93
CA GLN A 46 0.62 -16.49 27.19
C GLN A 46 1.62 -16.25 26.06
N GLU A 47 1.52 -15.09 25.40
CA GLU A 47 2.48 -14.64 24.39
C GLU A 47 3.89 -14.52 25.00
N ASP A 48 4.02 -13.88 26.18
CA ASP A 48 5.29 -13.75 26.90
C ASP A 48 5.90 -15.11 27.30
N GLN A 49 5.07 -16.06 27.73
CA GLN A 49 5.53 -17.41 28.12
C GLN A 49 6.01 -18.22 26.92
N LEU A 50 5.30 -18.15 25.79
CA LEU A 50 5.68 -18.81 24.55
C LEU A 50 6.96 -18.20 23.97
N CYS A 51 7.04 -16.88 23.88
CA CYS A 51 8.25 -16.17 23.47
C CYS A 51 9.46 -16.54 24.35
N SER A 52 9.27 -16.65 25.66
CA SER A 52 10.34 -17.09 26.58
C SER A 52 10.75 -18.56 26.35
N ALA A 53 9.80 -19.46 26.13
CA ALA A 53 10.08 -20.88 25.88
C ALA A 53 10.86 -21.08 24.57
N GLU A 54 10.48 -20.38 23.51
CA GLU A 54 11.15 -20.41 22.21
C GLU A 54 12.55 -19.78 22.27
N ARG A 55 12.68 -18.63 22.94
CA ARG A 55 13.99 -18.01 23.20
C ARG A 55 14.92 -18.96 23.98
N ASN A 56 14.38 -19.71 24.94
CA ASN A 56 15.14 -20.72 25.69
C ASN A 56 15.57 -21.91 24.83
N LEU A 57 14.80 -22.26 23.80
CA LEU A 57 15.12 -23.36 22.89
C LEU A 57 16.29 -23.02 21.95
N LEU A 58 16.38 -21.77 21.53
CA LEU A 58 17.47 -21.28 20.68
C LEU A 58 18.75 -20.90 21.44
N ARG A 59 18.65 -20.48 22.71
CA ARG A 59 19.78 -20.06 23.56
C ARG A 59 21.00 -21.00 23.55
N PRO A 60 20.87 -22.34 23.64
CA PRO A 60 22.01 -23.25 23.60
C PRO A 60 22.87 -23.12 22.34
N TYR A 61 22.24 -22.79 21.20
CA TYR A 61 22.91 -22.70 19.89
C TYR A 61 23.78 -21.45 19.74
N LEU A 62 23.64 -20.44 20.61
CA LEU A 62 24.55 -19.29 20.69
C LEU A 62 25.99 -19.70 21.01
N THR A 63 26.20 -20.87 21.60
CA THR A 63 27.52 -21.35 22.03
C THR A 63 28.11 -22.43 21.11
N LEU A 64 27.37 -22.87 20.09
CA LEU A 64 27.73 -24.00 19.23
C LEU A 64 28.96 -23.72 18.36
N ASN A 65 28.91 -22.62 17.59
CA ASN A 65 30.02 -22.11 16.77
C ASN A 65 29.71 -20.67 16.33
N GLN A 66 30.69 -19.96 15.77
CA GLN A 66 30.56 -18.55 15.37
C GLN A 66 29.50 -18.32 14.26
N ALA A 67 29.28 -19.30 13.37
CA ALA A 67 28.32 -19.18 12.28
C ALA A 67 26.87 -19.31 12.80
N SER A 68 26.60 -20.34 13.61
CA SER A 68 25.31 -20.54 14.28
C SER A 68 25.00 -19.43 15.28
N PHE A 69 26.02 -18.90 15.97
CA PHE A 69 25.85 -17.75 16.86
C PHE A 69 25.24 -16.54 16.16
N ARG A 70 25.69 -16.21 14.93
CA ARG A 70 25.17 -15.07 14.18
C ARG A 70 23.69 -15.26 13.81
N GLU A 71 23.34 -16.40 13.23
CA GLU A 71 21.96 -16.69 12.80
C GLU A 71 20.99 -16.75 13.97
N VAL A 72 21.40 -17.37 15.07
CA VAL A 72 20.57 -17.47 16.29
C VAL A 72 20.42 -16.10 16.95
N ALA A 73 21.45 -15.26 16.94
CA ALA A 73 21.35 -13.90 17.45
C ALA A 73 20.38 -13.04 16.62
N LEU A 74 20.35 -13.19 15.30
CA LEU A 74 19.38 -12.50 14.43
C LEU A 74 17.93 -12.87 14.76
N LEU A 75 17.70 -14.10 15.22
CA LEU A 75 16.37 -14.61 15.55
C LEU A 75 15.95 -14.32 16.99
N LEU A 76 16.89 -14.34 17.94
CA LEU A 76 16.60 -14.14 19.36
C LEU A 76 16.42 -12.68 19.77
N TYR A 77 17.10 -11.77 19.07
CA TYR A 77 17.15 -10.35 19.43
C TYR A 77 16.45 -9.47 18.39
N SER A 78 15.56 -10.03 17.55
CA SER A 78 14.76 -9.24 16.60
C SER A 78 14.01 -8.11 17.30
N ASP A 79 13.42 -8.41 18.45
CA ASP A 79 12.60 -7.47 19.22
C ASP A 79 13.10 -7.44 20.67
N ILE A 80 13.57 -6.26 21.10
CA ILE A 80 14.19 -6.08 22.41
C ILE A 80 13.46 -5.03 23.24
N LYS A 81 13.40 -5.24 24.56
CA LYS A 81 13.30 -4.13 25.51
C LYS A 81 14.71 -3.56 25.72
N LEU A 82 14.87 -2.25 25.66
CA LEU A 82 16.19 -1.60 25.61
C LEU A 82 17.04 -1.87 26.86
N ASP A 83 16.42 -1.98 28.03
CA ASP A 83 17.05 -2.37 29.31
C ASP A 83 17.48 -3.84 29.37
N GLN A 84 16.82 -4.72 28.61
CA GLN A 84 17.12 -6.15 28.54
C GLN A 84 18.20 -6.49 27.52
N PHE A 85 18.64 -5.53 26.70
CA PHE A 85 19.71 -5.75 25.73
C PHE A 85 21.02 -6.11 26.45
N PRO A 86 21.76 -7.16 26.02
CA PRO A 86 22.96 -7.67 26.72
C PRO A 86 24.19 -6.76 26.52
N ARG A 87 24.07 -5.49 26.92
CA ARG A 87 25.08 -4.44 26.74
C ARG A 87 26.40 -4.76 27.44
N ASP A 88 26.35 -5.44 28.58
CA ASP A 88 27.53 -5.82 29.37
C ASP A 88 28.23 -7.09 28.84
N CYS A 89 27.95 -7.49 27.58
CA CYS A 89 28.67 -8.58 26.94
C CYS A 89 30.16 -8.26 26.85
N ALA A 90 31.00 -9.07 27.51
CA ALA A 90 32.46 -8.90 27.52
C ALA A 90 33.12 -8.97 26.12
N SER A 91 32.43 -9.56 25.12
CA SER A 91 32.91 -9.66 23.75
C SER A 91 32.24 -8.60 22.87
N GLN A 92 33.01 -7.62 22.40
CA GLN A 92 32.53 -6.61 21.47
C GLN A 92 32.03 -7.20 20.14
N GLU A 93 32.65 -8.27 19.65
CA GLU A 93 32.20 -8.94 18.43
C GLU A 93 30.80 -9.55 18.62
N ARG A 94 30.57 -10.22 19.76
CA ARG A 94 29.25 -10.78 20.08
C ARG A 94 28.21 -9.69 20.27
N LEU A 95 28.58 -8.61 20.95
CA LEU A 95 27.70 -7.46 21.16
C LEU A 95 27.23 -6.84 19.83
N ARG A 96 28.14 -6.66 18.87
CA ARG A 96 27.80 -6.17 17.52
C ARG A 96 26.87 -7.12 16.78
N VAL A 97 27.04 -8.43 16.94
CA VAL A 97 26.17 -9.43 16.32
C VAL A 97 24.78 -9.42 16.95
N TYR A 98 24.67 -9.26 18.27
CA TYR A 98 23.37 -9.07 18.94
C TYR A 98 22.69 -7.81 18.43
N ALA A 99 23.41 -6.69 18.36
CA ALA A 99 22.87 -5.41 17.89
C ALA A 99 22.43 -5.48 16.41
N ALA A 100 23.18 -6.21 15.57
CA ALA A 100 22.80 -6.46 14.18
C ALA A 100 21.56 -7.35 14.03
N GLY A 101 21.18 -8.10 15.07
CA GLY A 101 19.92 -8.86 15.10
C GLY A 101 18.69 -8.02 15.36
N VAL A 102 18.86 -6.84 15.95
CA VAL A 102 17.75 -5.98 16.37
C VAL A 102 17.07 -5.33 15.18
N ARG A 103 15.75 -5.51 15.11
CA ARG A 103 14.83 -4.86 14.16
C ARG A 103 13.84 -3.94 14.89
N HIS A 104 13.42 -4.31 16.10
CA HIS A 104 12.51 -3.52 16.92
C HIS A 104 13.10 -3.21 18.29
N ILE A 105 13.03 -1.94 18.69
CA ILE A 105 13.43 -1.48 20.01
C ILE A 105 12.22 -0.95 20.75
N ASN A 106 11.90 -1.57 21.88
CA ASN A 106 10.95 -1.05 22.84
C ASN A 106 11.71 -0.31 23.97
N THR A 107 11.39 0.97 24.17
CA THR A 107 12.05 1.84 25.16
C THR A 107 11.40 1.83 26.55
N GLU A 108 10.46 0.92 26.82
CA GLU A 108 9.79 0.77 28.11
C GLU A 108 10.78 0.85 29.29
N GLY A 109 10.51 1.75 30.25
CA GLY A 109 11.35 1.95 31.45
C GLY A 109 12.79 2.44 31.19
N SER A 110 13.15 2.75 29.94
CA SER A 110 14.53 2.85 29.48
C SER A 110 14.90 4.19 28.83
N LEU A 111 14.02 5.20 28.87
CA LEU A 111 14.34 6.58 28.45
C LEU A 111 15.65 7.13 29.07
N PRO A 112 15.96 6.87 30.36
CA PRO A 112 17.25 7.27 30.94
C PRO A 112 18.47 6.54 30.35
N LEU A 113 18.26 5.37 29.72
CA LEU A 113 19.31 4.64 29.02
C LEU A 113 19.60 5.29 27.66
N CYS A 114 18.62 5.92 26.99
CA CYS A 114 18.85 6.70 25.76
C CYS A 114 19.93 7.79 25.99
N TYR A 115 19.91 8.47 27.14
CA TYR A 115 20.94 9.43 27.54
C TYR A 115 22.36 8.82 27.57
N ARG A 116 22.48 7.50 27.83
CA ARG A 116 23.77 6.79 27.83
C ARG A 116 24.32 6.46 26.44
N TRP A 117 23.57 6.69 25.37
CA TRP A 117 24.09 6.75 24.00
C TRP A 117 24.40 8.20 23.58
N GLY A 118 24.09 9.18 24.43
CA GLY A 118 24.25 10.61 24.17
C GLY A 118 23.17 11.18 23.25
N SER A 119 22.62 10.37 22.35
CA SER A 119 21.56 10.78 21.42
C SER A 119 20.84 9.58 20.81
N LEU A 120 19.66 9.79 20.20
CA LEU A 120 18.92 8.71 19.55
C LEU A 120 19.62 8.25 18.27
N ALA A 121 20.25 9.16 17.52
CA ALA A 121 21.04 8.80 16.33
C ALA A 121 22.17 7.83 16.67
N ASN A 122 22.89 8.06 17.77
CA ASN A 122 23.96 7.17 18.22
C ASN A 122 23.44 5.79 18.62
N MET A 123 22.23 5.72 19.17
CA MET A 123 21.57 4.46 19.47
C MET A 123 21.21 3.71 18.18
N ILE A 124 20.60 4.38 17.20
CA ILE A 124 20.25 3.79 15.90
C ILE A 124 21.50 3.28 15.18
N GLN A 125 22.59 4.05 15.16
CA GLN A 125 23.87 3.62 14.58
C GLN A 125 24.43 2.36 15.25
N PHE A 126 24.16 2.18 16.55
CA PHE A 126 24.57 0.97 17.26
C PHE A 126 23.75 -0.25 16.85
N PHE A 127 22.48 -0.07 16.45
CA PHE A 127 21.55 -1.12 15.99
C PHE A 127 21.32 -1.02 14.46
N PRO A 128 22.24 -1.52 13.62
CA PRO A 128 22.28 -1.17 12.19
C PRO A 128 21.09 -1.69 11.35
N ASN A 129 20.27 -2.60 11.88
CA ASN A 129 19.12 -3.18 11.20
C ASN A 129 17.80 -2.83 11.88
N VAL A 130 17.79 -1.87 12.81
CA VAL A 130 16.55 -1.42 13.44
C VAL A 130 15.66 -0.78 12.38
N THR A 131 14.39 -1.19 12.38
CA THR A 131 13.35 -0.68 11.49
C THR A 131 12.25 0.02 12.27
N VAL A 132 12.07 -0.28 13.57
CA VAL A 132 11.03 0.34 14.41
C VAL A 132 11.56 0.64 15.82
N ILE A 133 11.17 1.78 16.38
CA ILE A 133 11.41 2.17 17.77
C ILE A 133 10.07 2.57 18.41
N SER A 134 9.71 1.92 19.50
CA SER A 134 8.49 2.18 20.26
C SER A 134 8.78 2.89 21.58
N PHE A 135 7.94 3.87 21.91
CA PHE A 135 7.89 4.58 23.18
C PHE A 135 6.55 4.30 23.87
N PRO A 136 6.41 3.18 24.62
CA PRO A 136 5.12 2.78 25.18
C PRO A 136 4.55 3.78 26.19
N ALA A 137 5.40 4.56 26.85
CA ALA A 137 4.96 5.57 27.81
C ALA A 137 4.07 6.65 27.16
N THR A 138 4.36 7.01 25.91
CA THR A 138 3.62 7.99 25.11
C THR A 138 2.74 7.32 24.04
N GLY A 139 2.93 6.02 23.79
CA GLY A 139 2.30 5.30 22.68
C GLY A 139 2.88 5.68 21.30
N THR A 140 4.02 6.35 21.25
CA THR A 140 4.64 6.81 20.01
C THR A 140 5.48 5.72 19.36
N HIS A 141 5.39 5.60 18.03
CA HIS A 141 6.17 4.64 17.24
C HIS A 141 6.88 5.36 16.08
N TYR A 142 8.16 5.05 15.90
CA TYR A 142 8.97 5.56 14.79
C TYR A 142 9.46 4.42 13.92
N GLU A 143 9.27 4.54 12.61
CA GLU A 143 9.97 3.69 11.64
C GLU A 143 11.32 4.32 11.31
N VAL A 144 12.38 3.50 11.32
CA VAL A 144 13.72 3.94 10.94
C VAL A 144 13.93 3.64 9.47
N ARG A 145 13.94 4.69 8.65
CA ARG A 145 14.22 4.61 7.21
C ARG A 145 15.68 4.97 6.98
N SER A 146 16.54 3.96 6.96
CA SER A 146 17.94 4.13 6.55
C SER A 146 18.07 4.02 5.04
N ARG A 147 18.24 5.14 4.34
CA ARG A 147 18.66 5.11 2.92
C ARG A 147 20.15 4.79 2.88
N ARG A 148 20.51 3.54 2.58
CA ARG A 148 21.91 3.14 2.34
C ARG A 148 22.56 4.16 1.39
N GLY A 149 23.52 4.95 1.87
CA GLY A 149 24.27 5.92 1.08
C GLY A 149 23.91 7.40 1.26
N GLN A 150 22.86 7.75 2.03
CA GLN A 150 22.58 9.13 2.46
C GLN A 150 22.75 9.16 3.99
N GLY A 151 23.87 9.71 4.48
CA GLY A 151 24.37 9.55 5.86
C GLY A 151 23.55 10.18 7.00
N VAL A 152 22.22 10.22 6.90
CA VAL A 152 21.32 10.63 7.99
C VAL A 152 20.16 9.64 8.03
N ASP A 153 20.02 8.90 9.13
CA ASP A 153 18.85 8.08 9.38
C ASP A 153 17.62 8.98 9.53
N ARG A 154 16.54 8.67 8.80
CA ARG A 154 15.27 9.40 8.91
C ARG A 154 14.31 8.61 9.77
N LEU A 155 13.60 9.30 10.64
CA LEU A 155 12.51 8.72 11.41
C LEU A 155 11.18 9.06 10.75
N LEU A 156 10.36 8.07 10.47
CA LEU A 156 8.96 8.29 10.11
C LEU A 156 8.11 8.09 11.35
N LEU A 157 7.45 9.15 11.80
CA LEU A 157 6.41 9.10 12.82
C LEU A 157 5.07 8.93 12.12
N THR A 158 4.34 7.85 12.44
CA THR A 158 2.96 7.67 12.00
C THR A 158 2.03 8.02 13.15
N GLU A 159 1.20 9.06 12.98
CA GLU A 159 0.25 9.52 13.99
C GLU A 159 -1.16 9.45 13.42
N GLN A 160 -2.07 8.76 14.14
CA GLN A 160 -3.49 8.77 13.82
C GLN A 160 -4.13 10.03 14.40
N VAL A 161 -4.65 10.89 13.53
CA VAL A 161 -5.41 12.09 13.91
C VAL A 161 -6.80 11.64 14.33
N LYS A 162 -7.04 11.65 15.64
CA LYS A 162 -8.33 11.27 16.23
C LYS A 162 -9.28 12.45 16.27
N SER A 163 -10.57 12.16 16.15
CA SER A 163 -11.63 13.10 16.46
C SER A 163 -12.52 12.55 17.58
N THR A 164 -12.94 13.42 18.50
CA THR A 164 -13.86 13.06 19.59
C THR A 164 -14.98 14.08 19.65
N ALA A 165 -16.24 13.60 19.73
CA ALA A 165 -17.43 14.45 19.77
C ALA A 165 -17.46 15.50 18.63
N GLY A 166 -17.02 15.11 17.43
CA GLY A 166 -17.03 15.98 16.26
C GLY A 166 -15.95 17.05 16.23
N ALA A 167 -14.89 16.96 17.03
CA ALA A 167 -13.73 17.87 16.93
C ALA A 167 -12.42 17.09 16.81
N VAL A 168 -11.50 17.58 15.99
CA VAL A 168 -10.13 17.03 15.86
C VAL A 168 -9.34 17.28 17.15
N CYS A 169 -8.75 16.21 17.70
CA CYS A 169 -7.97 16.26 18.93
C CYS A 169 -6.62 16.97 18.73
N ALA A 170 -6.05 17.48 19.82
CA ALA A 170 -4.66 17.93 19.84
C ALA A 170 -3.69 16.77 19.54
N ALA A 171 -2.47 17.10 19.12
CA ALA A 171 -1.42 16.11 18.93
C ALA A 171 -1.13 15.39 20.25
N ALA A 172 -0.75 14.12 20.17
CA ALA A 172 -0.19 13.45 21.35
C ALA A 172 1.13 14.11 21.76
N ASP A 173 1.48 14.06 23.05
CA ASP A 173 2.80 14.49 23.51
C ASP A 173 3.88 13.70 22.77
N ARG A 174 4.82 14.42 22.14
CA ARG A 174 5.84 13.82 21.28
C ARG A 174 7.20 13.86 21.95
N ASP A 175 7.84 12.70 22.03
CA ASP A 175 9.28 12.62 22.29
C ASP A 175 10.04 12.75 20.98
N LEU A 176 10.21 13.99 20.48
CA LEU A 176 10.96 14.24 19.24
C LEU A 176 12.46 14.27 19.54
N PRO A 177 13.28 13.37 18.95
CA PRO A 177 14.72 13.41 19.09
C PRO A 177 15.29 14.65 18.39
N GLU A 178 16.03 15.49 19.12
CA GLU A 178 16.59 16.76 18.63
C GLU A 178 17.66 16.58 17.53
N ASP A 179 18.26 15.39 17.43
CA ASP A 179 19.42 15.09 16.58
C ASP A 179 19.07 14.35 15.27
N LEU A 180 17.78 14.15 14.98
CA LEU A 180 17.31 13.41 13.80
C LEU A 180 16.30 14.21 12.99
N VAL A 181 16.35 14.02 11.67
CA VAL A 181 15.30 14.52 10.77
C VAL A 181 14.13 13.56 10.85
N TYR A 182 12.98 14.05 11.31
CA TYR A 182 11.74 13.29 11.34
C TYR A 182 10.80 13.72 10.20
N GLN A 183 10.09 12.74 9.67
CA GLN A 183 9.00 12.87 8.72
C GLN A 183 7.74 12.44 9.45
N CYS A 184 6.66 13.21 9.38
CA CYS A 184 5.38 12.82 9.97
C CYS A 184 4.42 12.37 8.89
N LEU A 185 3.86 11.18 9.06
CA LEU A 185 2.67 10.70 8.37
C LEU A 185 1.49 10.90 9.31
N TYR A 186 0.53 11.74 8.90
CA TYR A 186 -0.72 11.92 9.62
C TYR A 186 -1.81 11.15 8.89
N SER A 187 -2.39 10.14 9.55
CA SER A 187 -3.56 9.43 9.05
C SER A 187 -4.80 9.92 9.77
N VAL A 188 -5.74 10.51 9.03
CA VAL A 188 -7.01 10.96 9.57
C VAL A 188 -7.95 9.77 9.65
N ASP A 189 -8.35 9.44 10.87
CA ASP A 189 -9.28 8.37 11.15
C ASP A 189 -10.47 8.92 11.97
N CYS A 190 -11.65 8.94 11.36
CA CYS A 190 -12.87 9.51 11.93
C CYS A 190 -13.90 8.44 12.32
N TYR A 191 -13.47 7.33 12.96
CA TYR A 191 -14.41 6.33 13.48
C TYR A 191 -15.32 6.88 14.59
N GLY A 192 -16.62 6.57 14.51
CA GLY A 192 -17.59 6.76 15.59
C GLY A 192 -18.13 8.18 15.78
N VAL A 193 -17.86 9.12 14.86
CA VAL A 193 -18.39 10.48 14.92
C VAL A 193 -19.75 10.55 14.22
N ASP A 194 -20.77 10.99 14.94
CA ASP A 194 -22.06 11.40 14.37
C ASP A 194 -21.95 12.85 13.89
N THR A 195 -21.62 13.05 12.62
CA THR A 195 -21.27 14.38 12.05
C THR A 195 -22.49 15.28 11.81
N GLN A 196 -23.70 14.85 12.21
CA GLN A 196 -24.92 15.61 11.94
C GLN A 196 -25.13 16.81 12.87
N GLU A 197 -24.47 16.89 14.02
CA GLU A 197 -24.73 17.95 15.02
C GLU A 197 -23.51 18.82 15.40
N THR A 198 -22.29 18.43 15.04
CA THR A 198 -21.06 19.15 15.46
C THR A 198 -20.13 19.42 14.28
N ALA A 199 -19.75 20.69 14.12
CA ALA A 199 -18.80 21.13 13.11
C ALA A 199 -17.39 20.60 13.44
N LEU A 200 -16.76 19.98 12.44
CA LEU A 200 -15.47 19.28 12.57
C LEU A 200 -14.32 20.19 13.02
N PHE A 201 -14.38 21.45 12.59
CA PHE A 201 -13.44 22.50 12.95
C PHE A 201 -14.21 23.68 13.56
N ALA A 202 -13.67 24.24 14.64
CA ALA A 202 -14.06 25.58 15.05
C ALA A 202 -13.69 26.57 13.94
N GLN A 203 -14.46 27.64 13.77
CA GLN A 203 -14.13 28.69 12.80
C GLN A 203 -13.48 29.89 13.50
N ASP A 204 -12.53 30.52 12.82
CA ASP A 204 -11.95 31.79 13.24
C ASP A 204 -12.87 32.97 12.90
N VAL A 205 -12.42 34.19 13.22
CA VAL A 205 -13.17 35.42 12.94
C VAL A 205 -13.40 35.70 11.45
N ASN A 206 -12.66 35.03 10.56
CA ASN A 206 -12.77 35.15 9.11
C ASN A 206 -13.57 33.99 8.49
N GLY A 207 -14.09 33.07 9.31
CA GLY A 207 -14.80 31.87 8.85
C GLY A 207 -13.89 30.72 8.39
N LEU A 208 -12.57 30.81 8.59
CA LEU A 208 -11.63 29.73 8.28
C LEU A 208 -11.57 28.71 9.43
N PRO A 209 -11.31 27.43 9.14
CA PRO A 209 -11.17 26.42 10.19
C PRO A 209 -9.93 26.71 11.05
N VAL A 210 -10.13 26.78 12.37
CA VAL A 210 -9.05 26.77 13.36
C VAL A 210 -8.41 25.40 13.31
N LEU A 211 -7.17 25.35 12.81
CA LEU A 211 -6.41 24.11 12.71
C LEU A 211 -6.15 23.56 14.10
N ALA A 212 -6.51 22.29 14.32
CA ALA A 212 -6.01 21.56 15.47
C ALA A 212 -4.48 21.52 15.42
N GLU A 213 -3.83 21.49 16.58
CA GLU A 213 -2.37 21.57 16.70
C GLU A 213 -1.66 20.54 15.80
N VAL A 214 -2.16 19.30 15.74
CA VAL A 214 -1.61 18.25 14.89
C VAL A 214 -1.65 18.59 13.40
N LEU A 215 -2.71 19.27 12.95
CA LEU A 215 -2.91 19.74 11.57
C LEU A 215 -2.26 21.11 11.32
N ALA A 216 -1.65 21.74 12.33
CA ALA A 216 -0.83 22.94 12.17
C ALA A 216 0.66 22.59 11.94
N LEU A 217 1.03 21.30 12.00
CA LEU A 217 2.41 20.85 11.93
C LEU A 217 2.80 20.43 10.50
N PRO A 218 4.09 20.53 10.13
CA PRO A 218 4.61 19.99 8.88
C PRO A 218 4.27 18.50 8.72
N ALA A 219 3.79 18.14 7.53
CA ALA A 219 3.44 16.78 7.18
C ALA A 219 4.33 16.31 6.03
N TRP A 220 5.03 15.19 6.22
CA TRP A 220 5.63 14.50 5.09
C TRP A 220 4.54 13.88 4.24
N GLN A 221 3.56 13.24 4.88
CA GLN A 221 2.39 12.67 4.22
C GLN A 221 1.14 12.98 5.04
N LEU A 222 0.09 13.43 4.37
CA LEU A 222 -1.22 13.65 4.95
C LEU A 222 -2.20 12.71 4.25
N LEU A 223 -2.77 11.78 5.01
CA LEU A 223 -3.69 10.75 4.54
C LEU A 223 -5.09 11.06 5.05
N ILE A 224 -5.99 11.41 4.12
CA ILE A 224 -7.39 11.77 4.36
C ILE A 224 -8.25 10.81 3.52
N TRP A 225 -8.39 9.58 4.03
CA TRP A 225 -8.99 8.46 3.30
C TRP A 225 -10.39 8.08 3.81
N ASP A 226 -10.56 8.02 5.14
CA ASP A 226 -11.82 7.66 5.79
C ASP A 226 -12.47 8.89 6.45
N GLN A 227 -12.56 9.98 5.68
CA GLN A 227 -13.18 11.21 6.15
C GLN A 227 -14.69 11.01 6.34
N ARG A 228 -15.17 11.26 7.57
CA ARG A 228 -16.59 11.49 7.87
C ARG A 228 -16.80 12.98 8.09
N GLY A 229 -17.90 13.52 7.54
CA GLY A 229 -18.22 14.95 7.60
C GLY A 229 -18.28 15.57 6.21
N ASP A 230 -18.44 16.89 6.15
CA ASP A 230 -18.44 17.64 4.89
C ASP A 230 -17.00 17.79 4.35
N ASN A 231 -16.73 17.25 3.15
CA ASN A 231 -15.43 17.39 2.48
C ASN A 231 -15.01 18.85 2.30
N SER A 232 -15.96 19.79 2.21
CA SER A 232 -15.66 21.22 2.12
C SER A 232 -14.85 21.73 3.32
N ALA A 233 -15.07 21.14 4.51
CA ALA A 233 -14.37 21.49 5.73
C ALA A 233 -12.90 21.01 5.68
N TRP A 234 -12.66 19.81 5.15
CA TRP A 234 -11.31 19.28 4.94
C TRP A 234 -10.56 20.04 3.84
N ILE A 235 -11.23 20.43 2.76
CA ILE A 235 -10.63 21.27 1.71
C ILE A 235 -10.27 22.65 2.29
N SER A 236 -11.14 23.24 3.11
CA SER A 236 -10.86 24.51 3.79
C SER A 236 -9.67 24.39 4.75
N MET A 237 -9.53 23.24 5.43
CA MET A 237 -8.38 22.94 6.29
C MET A 237 -7.08 22.87 5.47
N LEU A 238 -7.10 22.15 4.33
CA LEU A 238 -5.96 22.09 3.42
C LEU A 238 -5.60 23.47 2.86
N GLN A 239 -6.60 24.27 2.48
CA GLN A 239 -6.42 25.63 2.01
C GLN A 239 -5.77 26.51 3.08
N HIS A 240 -6.22 26.41 4.34
CA HIS A 240 -5.62 27.16 5.45
C HIS A 240 -4.17 26.72 5.69
N ARG A 241 -3.85 25.41 5.63
CA ARG A 241 -2.47 24.92 5.71
C ARG A 241 -1.58 25.51 4.61
N THR A 242 -2.07 25.51 3.37
CA THR A 242 -1.37 26.09 2.21
C THR A 242 -1.15 27.59 2.38
N GLN A 243 -2.15 28.34 2.86
CA GLN A 243 -2.02 29.78 3.14
C GLN A 243 -0.98 30.09 4.23
N GLN A 244 -0.86 29.22 5.24
CA GLN A 244 0.15 29.34 6.30
C GLN A 244 1.54 28.81 5.89
N ASN A 245 1.71 28.35 4.64
CA ASN A 245 2.92 27.67 4.14
C ASN A 245 3.34 26.48 5.02
N ILE A 246 2.36 25.73 5.54
CA ILE A 246 2.65 24.51 6.29
C ILE A 246 2.98 23.40 5.30
N LEU A 247 4.24 22.95 5.35
CA LEU A 247 4.78 21.93 4.45
C LEU A 247 3.90 20.67 4.42
N THR A 248 3.51 20.25 3.22
CA THR A 248 2.80 18.98 2.95
C THR A 248 3.38 18.38 1.66
N GLN A 249 4.21 17.35 1.79
CA GLN A 249 4.97 16.82 0.66
C GLN A 249 4.24 15.73 -0.13
N GLN A 250 3.44 14.92 0.56
CA GLN A 250 2.58 13.89 -0.02
C GLN A 250 1.15 14.06 0.51
N LEU A 251 0.17 13.90 -0.37
CA LEU A 251 -1.25 14.00 -0.05
C LEU A 251 -1.97 12.78 -0.59
N ASP A 252 -2.64 12.04 0.29
CA ASP A 252 -3.55 10.98 -0.09
C ASP A 252 -4.97 11.39 0.27
N TRP A 253 -5.85 11.45 -0.73
CA TRP A 253 -7.17 12.04 -0.59
C TRP A 253 -8.25 11.18 -1.23
N ARG A 254 -9.35 10.95 -0.50
CA ARG A 254 -10.56 10.30 -1.03
C ARG A 254 -11.57 11.33 -1.50
N LEU A 255 -11.82 11.36 -2.80
CA LEU A 255 -12.88 12.18 -3.39
C LEU A 255 -14.26 11.65 -2.99
N SER A 256 -15.17 12.55 -2.62
CA SER A 256 -16.59 12.20 -2.48
C SER A 256 -17.36 12.38 -3.78
N SER A 257 -16.96 13.32 -4.63
CA SER A 257 -17.50 13.48 -5.98
C SER A 257 -16.46 14.14 -6.90
N LEU A 258 -16.66 14.07 -8.22
CA LEU A 258 -15.79 14.79 -9.18
C LEU A 258 -16.00 16.31 -9.13
N GLU A 259 -17.11 16.79 -8.55
CA GLU A 259 -17.41 18.23 -8.42
C GLU A 259 -16.44 18.94 -7.46
N GLU A 260 -15.83 18.21 -6.52
CA GLU A 260 -14.89 18.80 -5.55
C GLU A 260 -13.49 19.07 -6.13
N LEU A 261 -13.18 18.54 -7.32
CA LEU A 261 -11.84 18.61 -7.91
C LEU A 261 -11.32 20.04 -8.04
N GLU A 262 -12.15 20.98 -8.49
CA GLU A 262 -11.71 22.37 -8.63
C GLU A 262 -11.27 22.96 -7.29
N SER A 263 -12.10 22.83 -6.26
CA SER A 263 -11.81 23.35 -4.92
C SER A 263 -10.62 22.62 -4.26
N LEU A 264 -10.50 21.30 -4.46
CA LEU A 264 -9.38 20.52 -3.94
C LEU A 264 -8.06 20.99 -4.56
N PHE A 265 -7.98 21.07 -5.89
CA PHE A 265 -6.75 21.49 -6.58
C PHE A 265 -6.40 22.97 -6.34
N GLU A 266 -7.38 23.83 -6.04
CA GLU A 266 -7.11 25.20 -5.57
C GLU A 266 -6.53 25.25 -4.15
N ALA A 267 -6.92 24.31 -3.29
CA ALA A 267 -6.41 24.21 -1.92
C ALA A 267 -5.03 23.53 -1.85
N MET A 268 -4.61 22.80 -2.88
CA MET A 268 -3.36 22.03 -2.86
C MET A 268 -2.10 22.91 -2.74
N PRO A 269 -1.09 22.45 -1.98
CA PRO A 269 0.19 23.13 -1.90
C PRO A 269 0.97 23.00 -3.22
N ARG A 270 1.63 24.08 -3.65
CA ARG A 270 2.37 24.10 -4.92
C ARG A 270 3.68 23.29 -4.88
N ASP A 271 4.19 23.03 -3.68
CA ASP A 271 5.38 22.22 -3.39
C ASP A 271 5.05 20.73 -3.16
N LEU A 272 3.81 20.31 -3.41
CA LEU A 272 3.39 18.91 -3.36
C LEU A 272 4.18 18.08 -4.38
N GLN A 273 4.79 16.99 -3.91
CA GLN A 273 5.59 16.09 -4.75
C GLN A 273 4.86 14.80 -5.11
N SER A 274 3.92 14.37 -4.28
CA SER A 274 3.18 13.13 -4.47
C SER A 274 1.71 13.34 -4.19
N LEU A 275 0.86 12.92 -5.13
CA LEU A 275 -0.58 13.00 -5.00
C LEU A 275 -1.20 11.62 -5.22
N THR A 276 -1.92 11.12 -4.23
CA THR A 276 -2.77 9.93 -4.35
C THR A 276 -4.23 10.36 -4.29
N LEU A 277 -5.00 10.06 -5.33
CA LEU A 277 -6.44 10.31 -5.36
C LEU A 277 -7.20 8.99 -5.43
N LEU A 278 -8.06 8.77 -4.44
CA LEU A 278 -9.04 7.69 -4.46
C LEU A 278 -10.38 8.24 -4.90
N PHE A 279 -11.02 7.62 -5.89
CA PHE A 279 -12.40 7.92 -6.23
C PHE A 279 -13.19 6.65 -6.58
N PRO A 280 -14.37 6.47 -5.98
CA PRO A 280 -15.28 5.42 -6.40
C PRO A 280 -15.98 5.81 -7.71
N CYS A 281 -16.15 4.86 -8.62
CA CYS A 281 -17.03 4.95 -9.77
C CYS A 281 -18.26 4.06 -9.54
N GLU A 282 -19.41 4.45 -10.10
CA GLU A 282 -20.62 3.62 -10.03
C GLU A 282 -20.58 2.51 -11.09
N GLU A 283 -19.88 2.75 -12.19
CA GLU A 283 -19.74 1.81 -13.30
C GLU A 283 -18.29 1.79 -13.80
N PHE A 284 -17.86 0.67 -14.39
CA PHE A 284 -16.50 0.55 -14.93
C PHE A 284 -16.27 1.49 -16.14
N GLU A 285 -17.32 1.76 -16.91
CA GLU A 285 -17.31 2.65 -18.06
C GLU A 285 -16.94 4.09 -17.68
N GLU A 286 -17.21 4.50 -16.44
CA GLU A 286 -16.88 5.82 -15.92
C GLU A 286 -15.39 5.99 -15.58
N VAL A 287 -14.61 4.90 -15.51
CA VAL A 287 -13.19 4.92 -15.13
C VAL A 287 -12.39 5.88 -16.02
N ASN A 288 -12.57 5.79 -17.34
CA ASN A 288 -11.90 6.67 -18.30
C ASN A 288 -12.31 8.14 -18.11
N THR A 289 -13.61 8.40 -17.97
CA THR A 289 -14.15 9.76 -17.83
C THR A 289 -13.67 10.41 -16.52
N SER A 290 -13.72 9.66 -15.42
CA SER A 290 -13.31 10.11 -14.09
C SER A 290 -11.81 10.37 -14.01
N ALA A 291 -10.98 9.46 -14.54
CA ALA A 291 -9.55 9.67 -14.61
C ALA A 291 -9.18 10.86 -15.50
N ASN A 292 -9.84 11.03 -16.64
CA ASN A 292 -9.64 12.21 -17.49
C ASN A 292 -10.06 13.51 -16.80
N ALA A 293 -11.14 13.49 -16.00
CA ALA A 293 -11.56 14.64 -15.21
C ALA A 293 -10.49 15.06 -14.20
N VAL A 294 -9.89 14.09 -13.48
CA VAL A 294 -8.76 14.35 -12.58
C VAL A 294 -7.55 14.91 -13.34
N MET A 295 -7.15 14.24 -14.43
CA MET A 295 -6.01 14.65 -15.24
C MET A 295 -6.14 16.07 -15.80
N ASN A 296 -7.37 16.54 -16.09
CA ASN A 296 -7.64 17.91 -16.54
C ASN A 296 -7.20 18.99 -15.54
N TYR A 297 -7.05 18.66 -14.26
CA TYR A 297 -6.56 19.56 -13.21
C TYR A 297 -5.08 19.37 -12.88
N VAL A 298 -4.44 18.31 -13.39
CA VAL A 298 -3.00 18.07 -13.21
C VAL A 298 -2.24 18.87 -14.27
N ASP A 299 -1.82 20.09 -13.92
CA ASP A 299 -1.04 20.95 -14.80
C ASP A 299 0.14 21.60 -14.07
N ASN A 300 1.13 22.03 -14.84
CA ASN A 300 2.37 22.61 -14.31
C ASN A 300 2.15 23.96 -13.57
N ASN A 301 1.04 24.67 -13.81
CA ASN A 301 0.76 25.92 -13.11
C ASN A 301 0.25 25.66 -11.70
N ARG A 302 -0.61 24.65 -11.53
CA ARG A 302 -1.19 24.26 -10.24
C ARG A 302 -0.18 23.47 -9.40
N LEU A 303 0.44 22.45 -9.99
CA LEU A 303 1.29 21.48 -9.29
C LEU A 303 2.70 21.39 -9.94
N PRO A 304 3.51 22.46 -9.90
CA PRO A 304 4.81 22.50 -10.58
C PRO A 304 5.84 21.49 -10.03
N GLU A 305 5.70 21.12 -8.75
CA GLU A 305 6.66 20.24 -8.05
C GLU A 305 6.23 18.77 -8.03
N LEU A 306 5.10 18.43 -8.68
CA LEU A 306 4.58 17.06 -8.67
C LEU A 306 5.53 16.10 -9.39
N GLU A 307 5.99 15.08 -8.67
CA GLU A 307 6.83 13.99 -9.17
C GLU A 307 6.03 12.71 -9.39
N HIS A 308 5.02 12.44 -8.55
CA HIS A 308 4.29 11.18 -8.52
C HIS A 308 2.78 11.40 -8.48
N LEU A 309 2.03 10.72 -9.35
CA LEU A 309 0.57 10.73 -9.36
C LEU A 309 0.01 9.30 -9.28
N TYR A 310 -0.75 9.02 -8.23
CA TYR A 310 -1.42 7.73 -8.01
C TYR A 310 -2.93 7.94 -8.09
N LEU A 311 -3.60 7.24 -9.01
CA LEU A 311 -5.06 7.26 -9.15
C LEU A 311 -5.60 5.89 -8.78
N ARG A 312 -6.31 5.81 -7.66
CA ARG A 312 -7.02 4.60 -7.24
C ARG A 312 -8.51 4.73 -7.56
N ILE A 313 -9.00 3.78 -8.34
CA ILE A 313 -10.36 3.79 -8.89
C ILE A 313 -11.07 2.52 -8.46
N ASP A 314 -12.06 2.68 -7.59
CA ASP A 314 -12.83 1.59 -7.01
C ASP A 314 -14.18 1.51 -7.74
N PHE A 315 -14.57 0.36 -8.30
CA PHE A 315 -15.83 0.22 -9.07
C PHE A 315 -16.54 -1.11 -8.75
N PRO A 316 -17.88 -1.16 -8.79
CA PRO A 316 -18.63 -2.35 -8.39
C PRO A 316 -18.59 -3.46 -9.44
N GLY A 317 -18.82 -4.69 -8.96
CA GLY A 317 -18.86 -5.88 -9.80
C GLY A 317 -20.16 -6.15 -10.55
N ASP A 318 -21.26 -5.49 -10.17
CA ASP A 318 -22.60 -5.74 -10.71
C ASP A 318 -22.87 -5.08 -12.07
N SER A 319 -21.89 -4.39 -12.66
CA SER A 319 -22.03 -3.65 -13.93
C SER A 319 -22.35 -4.52 -15.16
N LEU A 320 -22.48 -5.83 -15.03
CA LEU A 320 -22.65 -6.79 -16.15
C LEU A 320 -24.10 -7.03 -16.63
N LEU A 321 -25.10 -6.30 -16.14
CA LEU A 321 -26.48 -6.45 -16.62
C LEU A 321 -26.88 -5.51 -17.77
N LEU A 322 -25.93 -5.13 -18.63
CA LEU A 322 -26.24 -4.42 -19.87
C LEU A 322 -25.78 -5.22 -21.10
N PRO A 323 -26.69 -5.49 -22.06
CA PRO A 323 -26.38 -6.36 -23.19
C PRO A 323 -25.38 -5.68 -24.12
N VAL A 324 -24.46 -6.50 -24.64
CA VAL A 324 -23.60 -6.26 -25.81
C VAL A 324 -24.26 -5.28 -26.79
N GLY A 325 -23.83 -4.02 -26.77
CA GLY A 325 -24.41 -2.98 -27.62
C GLY A 325 -24.52 -1.57 -27.02
N LEU A 326 -23.91 -1.26 -25.89
CA LEU A 326 -23.93 0.09 -25.34
C LEU A 326 -22.61 0.81 -25.65
N THR A 327 -22.77 1.78 -26.54
CA THR A 327 -21.81 2.82 -26.85
C THR A 327 -21.15 3.32 -25.58
N SER A 328 -19.81 3.24 -25.52
CA SER A 328 -19.02 4.12 -24.67
C SER A 328 -19.65 5.52 -24.79
N ALA A 329 -20.24 6.03 -23.73
CA ALA A 329 -20.55 7.45 -23.65
C ALA A 329 -19.21 8.18 -23.56
N GLN A 330 -18.49 8.21 -24.69
CA GLN A 330 -17.32 9.05 -24.82
C GLN A 330 -17.82 10.47 -24.58
N PRO A 331 -17.26 11.21 -23.62
CA PRO A 331 -17.47 12.64 -23.64
C PRO A 331 -17.00 13.12 -25.02
N ASP A 332 -17.89 13.76 -25.79
CA ASP A 332 -17.66 14.30 -27.15
C ASP A 332 -16.50 15.34 -27.24
N THR A 333 -15.73 15.51 -26.16
CA THR A 333 -14.67 16.49 -26.03
C THR A 333 -13.36 15.83 -25.67
N ILE A 334 -12.35 16.09 -26.50
CA ILE A 334 -10.95 15.71 -26.25
C ILE A 334 -10.55 16.22 -24.86
N PRO A 335 -10.01 15.37 -23.96
CA PRO A 335 -9.57 15.78 -22.64
C PRO A 335 -8.59 16.96 -22.71
N ARG A 336 -8.81 17.98 -21.88
CA ARG A 336 -8.03 19.23 -21.89
C ARG A 336 -6.55 18.99 -21.58
N TRP A 337 -6.25 18.04 -20.70
CA TRP A 337 -4.88 17.72 -20.29
C TRP A 337 -4.00 17.23 -21.43
N LEU A 338 -4.58 16.71 -22.52
CA LEU A 338 -3.82 16.33 -23.72
C LEU A 338 -3.20 17.54 -24.42
N ASN A 339 -3.81 18.72 -24.27
CA ASN A 339 -3.32 19.97 -24.85
C ASN A 339 -2.55 20.83 -23.85
N ASN A 340 -2.71 20.59 -22.55
CA ASN A 340 -2.03 21.35 -21.50
C ASN A 340 -0.61 20.82 -21.22
N ASP A 341 0.20 21.64 -20.56
CA ASP A 341 1.51 21.25 -20.05
C ASP A 341 1.35 20.54 -18.70
N LEU A 342 1.67 19.24 -18.69
CA LEU A 342 1.77 18.44 -17.47
C LEU A 342 2.98 18.92 -16.62
N PRO A 343 2.99 18.65 -15.30
CA PRO A 343 4.11 19.03 -14.44
C PRO A 343 5.46 18.53 -14.96
N SER A 344 6.42 19.45 -15.09
CA SER A 344 7.73 19.15 -15.68
C SER A 344 8.57 18.14 -14.89
N LYS A 345 8.26 17.94 -13.60
CA LYS A 345 8.94 17.01 -12.70
C LYS A 345 8.25 15.65 -12.60
N LEU A 346 7.10 15.46 -13.24
CA LEU A 346 6.33 14.22 -13.18
C LEU A 346 7.17 13.07 -13.73
N ARG A 347 7.38 12.04 -12.90
CA ARG A 347 8.19 10.86 -13.21
C ARG A 347 7.35 9.63 -13.46
N ASP A 348 6.25 9.50 -12.74
CA ASP A 348 5.36 8.35 -12.86
C ASP A 348 3.90 8.67 -12.63
N ILE A 349 3.07 7.86 -13.28
CA ILE A 349 1.64 7.77 -13.06
C ILE A 349 1.34 6.31 -12.75
N GLU A 350 0.64 6.06 -11.65
CA GLU A 350 0.13 4.74 -11.30
C GLU A 350 -1.38 4.75 -11.29
N LEU A 351 -1.99 3.80 -12.02
CA LEU A 351 -3.43 3.59 -12.08
C LEU A 351 -3.77 2.30 -11.35
N THR A 352 -4.36 2.39 -10.16
CA THR A 352 -4.80 1.23 -9.39
C THR A 352 -6.30 1.03 -9.60
N LEU A 353 -6.67 -0.01 -10.34
CA LEU A 353 -8.06 -0.40 -10.61
C LEU A 353 -8.50 -1.44 -9.59
N VAL A 354 -9.55 -1.15 -8.82
CA VAL A 354 -10.04 -2.03 -7.74
C VAL A 354 -11.47 -2.46 -8.03
N TYR A 355 -11.64 -3.75 -8.25
CA TYR A 355 -12.94 -4.39 -8.43
C TYR A 355 -13.58 -4.73 -7.08
N ASN A 356 -14.72 -4.11 -6.77
CA ASN A 356 -15.48 -4.31 -5.54
C ASN A 356 -16.58 -5.36 -5.75
N THR A 357 -16.42 -6.55 -5.18
CA THR A 357 -17.50 -7.54 -5.11
C THR A 357 -18.53 -7.11 -4.05
N PRO A 358 -19.84 -7.10 -4.35
CA PRO A 358 -20.85 -6.80 -3.34
C PRO A 358 -20.83 -7.85 -2.22
N ASP A 359 -20.88 -7.41 -0.96
CA ASP A 359 -20.91 -8.27 0.24
C ASP A 359 -22.03 -9.33 0.24
N SER A 360 -23.08 -9.13 -0.58
CA SER A 360 -24.21 -10.05 -0.70
C SER A 360 -23.85 -11.40 -1.35
N GLU A 361 -22.81 -11.49 -2.17
CA GLU A 361 -22.39 -12.75 -2.77
C GLU A 361 -21.50 -13.58 -1.84
N LEU A 362 -20.77 -12.91 -0.95
CA LEU A 362 -19.85 -13.53 0.01
C LEU A 362 -20.57 -14.30 1.12
N THR A 363 -21.80 -13.92 1.45
CA THR A 363 -22.59 -14.55 2.53
C THR A 363 -23.44 -15.73 2.07
N SER A 364 -23.58 -15.97 0.76
CA SER A 364 -24.44 -17.04 0.23
C SER A 364 -23.74 -18.36 -0.08
N GLN A 365 -22.40 -18.43 0.03
CA GLN A 365 -21.64 -19.66 -0.23
C GLN A 365 -20.88 -20.17 1.00
N SER A 366 -21.57 -20.25 2.14
CA SER A 366 -21.08 -21.01 3.29
C SER A 366 -21.26 -22.52 3.10
N SER A 367 -20.61 -23.11 2.08
CA SER A 367 -20.24 -24.55 2.04
C SER A 367 -19.79 -24.97 0.63
N SER A 368 -18.62 -24.53 0.18
CA SER A 368 -17.76 -25.40 -0.63
C SER A 368 -16.35 -24.82 -0.64
N THR A 369 -15.35 -25.69 -0.62
CA THR A 369 -13.96 -25.35 -0.92
C THR A 369 -13.89 -24.76 -2.32
N VAL A 370 -14.00 -23.43 -2.43
CA VAL A 370 -13.82 -22.72 -3.71
C VAL A 370 -12.31 -22.57 -3.95
N SER A 371 -11.78 -23.51 -4.72
CA SER A 371 -10.48 -23.37 -5.36
C SER A 371 -10.48 -22.12 -6.25
N SER A 372 -9.48 -21.25 -6.06
CA SER A 372 -8.60 -20.61 -7.06
C SER A 372 -9.09 -20.33 -8.50
N GLU A 373 -10.38 -20.24 -8.79
CA GLU A 373 -10.88 -19.77 -10.08
C GLU A 373 -11.19 -18.30 -9.90
N ALA A 374 -10.29 -17.46 -10.43
CA ALA A 374 -10.58 -16.05 -10.65
C ALA A 374 -11.93 -15.97 -11.35
N HIS A 375 -12.87 -15.22 -10.77
CA HIS A 375 -14.19 -15.02 -11.37
C HIS A 375 -14.00 -14.63 -12.85
N PRO A 376 -14.62 -15.32 -13.82
CA PRO A 376 -14.44 -15.05 -15.24
C PRO A 376 -14.74 -13.59 -15.60
N GLU A 377 -15.58 -12.92 -14.80
CA GLU A 377 -15.93 -11.50 -14.87
C GLU A 377 -14.75 -10.58 -14.55
N ILE A 378 -13.97 -10.89 -13.51
CA ILE A 378 -12.74 -10.14 -13.15
C ILE A 378 -11.71 -10.28 -14.26
N SER A 379 -11.59 -11.49 -14.82
CA SER A 379 -10.71 -11.75 -15.96
C SER A 379 -11.18 -10.97 -17.19
N PHE A 380 -12.48 -10.94 -17.49
CA PHE A 380 -13.04 -10.19 -18.62
C PHE A 380 -12.75 -8.69 -18.50
N ILE A 381 -13.08 -8.05 -17.36
CA ILE A 381 -12.88 -6.60 -17.20
C ILE A 381 -11.39 -6.23 -17.30
N PHE A 382 -10.50 -6.93 -16.59
CA PHE A 382 -9.08 -6.60 -16.57
C PHE A 382 -8.33 -7.02 -17.83
N ASN A 383 -8.73 -8.12 -18.49
CA ASN A 383 -8.05 -8.62 -19.68
C ASN A 383 -8.71 -8.20 -20.99
N LEU A 384 -9.88 -7.55 -21.01
CA LEU A 384 -10.52 -7.13 -22.27
C LEU A 384 -11.00 -5.68 -22.25
N GLU A 385 -11.38 -5.13 -21.08
CA GLU A 385 -11.97 -3.80 -21.02
C GLU A 385 -11.10 -2.73 -20.34
N ALA A 386 -9.86 -3.06 -19.95
CA ALA A 386 -8.92 -2.13 -19.33
C ALA A 386 -8.96 -0.72 -19.97
N PRO A 387 -8.78 0.39 -19.21
CA PRO A 387 -9.03 1.77 -19.64
C PRO A 387 -8.07 2.23 -20.76
N LYS A 388 -8.32 1.71 -21.96
CA LYS A 388 -7.42 1.75 -23.11
C LYS A 388 -7.11 3.17 -23.53
N GLU A 389 -8.15 3.99 -23.66
CA GLU A 389 -7.99 5.35 -24.14
C GLU A 389 -7.12 6.17 -23.23
N LEU A 390 -7.33 6.07 -21.91
CA LEU A 390 -6.50 6.72 -20.92
C LEU A 390 -5.04 6.26 -21.04
N ILE A 391 -4.79 4.95 -21.06
CA ILE A 391 -3.44 4.36 -21.15
C ILE A 391 -2.74 4.84 -22.43
N LEU A 392 -3.38 4.71 -23.59
CA LEU A 392 -2.81 5.11 -24.87
C LEU A 392 -2.55 6.62 -24.92
N ASN A 393 -3.46 7.43 -24.38
CA ASN A 393 -3.30 8.89 -24.34
C ASN A 393 -2.13 9.32 -23.44
N ILE A 394 -1.95 8.67 -22.29
CA ILE A 394 -0.79 8.92 -21.42
C ILE A 394 0.50 8.59 -22.16
N ARG A 395 0.58 7.41 -22.78
CA ARG A 395 1.75 6.98 -23.56
C ARG A 395 2.05 7.92 -24.73
N ARG A 396 1.03 8.42 -25.44
CA ARG A 396 1.20 9.41 -26.52
C ARG A 396 1.73 10.75 -26.01
N LYS A 397 1.24 11.21 -24.85
CA LYS A 397 1.57 12.53 -24.29
C LYS A 397 2.94 12.55 -23.60
N LEU A 398 3.29 11.50 -22.87
CA LEU A 398 4.50 11.42 -22.03
C LEU A 398 5.63 10.60 -22.64
N GLY A 399 5.34 9.82 -23.69
CA GLY A 399 6.29 8.95 -24.37
C GLY A 399 6.28 7.51 -23.87
N GLU A 400 6.83 6.60 -24.67
CA GLU A 400 6.84 5.16 -24.39
C GLU A 400 7.79 4.76 -23.24
N GLU A 401 8.79 5.58 -22.94
CA GLU A 401 9.75 5.35 -21.83
C GLU A 401 9.25 5.90 -20.48
N PHE A 402 8.11 6.59 -20.46
CA PHE A 402 7.53 7.13 -19.23
C PHE A 402 7.07 5.99 -18.31
N HIS A 403 7.30 6.13 -16.99
CA HIS A 403 6.94 5.11 -16.01
C HIS A 403 5.44 5.15 -15.71
N LEU A 404 4.66 4.49 -16.55
CA LEU A 404 3.23 4.23 -16.34
C LEU A 404 3.04 2.83 -15.76
N VAL A 405 2.43 2.76 -14.58
CA VAL A 405 2.06 1.50 -13.94
C VAL A 405 0.54 1.40 -13.91
N VAL A 406 0.02 0.22 -14.25
CA VAL A 406 -1.39 -0.10 -13.99
C VAL A 406 -1.39 -1.30 -13.07
N GLU A 407 -2.08 -1.19 -11.94
CA GLU A 407 -2.31 -2.28 -10.99
C GLU A 407 -3.79 -2.67 -11.03
N THR A 408 -4.05 -3.97 -10.93
CA THR A 408 -5.40 -4.55 -11.00
C THR A 408 -5.63 -5.36 -9.73
N LEU A 409 -6.55 -4.89 -8.89
CA LEU A 409 -6.87 -5.44 -7.59
C LEU A 409 -8.35 -5.81 -7.52
N TYR A 410 -8.71 -6.73 -6.63
CA TYR A 410 -10.11 -7.08 -6.38
C TYR A 410 -10.35 -7.38 -4.90
N HIS A 411 -11.54 -7.07 -4.40
CA HIS A 411 -11.98 -7.45 -3.06
C HIS A 411 -12.26 -8.95 -3.03
N GLY A 412 -11.48 -9.69 -2.23
CA GLY A 412 -11.79 -11.07 -1.85
C GLY A 412 -12.43 -11.13 -0.45
N GLN A 413 -12.86 -12.33 -0.03
CA GLN A 413 -13.64 -12.54 1.20
C GLN A 413 -13.06 -11.90 2.47
N ASP A 414 -11.72 -11.80 2.58
CA ASP A 414 -11.04 -11.26 3.78
C ASP A 414 -10.09 -10.08 3.51
N ARG A 415 -9.67 -9.84 2.25
CA ARG A 415 -8.64 -8.85 1.88
C ARG A 415 -8.72 -8.47 0.40
N ILE A 416 -8.20 -7.27 0.07
CA ILE A 416 -7.89 -6.88 -1.32
C ILE A 416 -6.73 -7.76 -1.82
N LYS A 417 -6.91 -8.36 -3.00
CA LYS A 417 -5.93 -9.24 -3.64
C LYS A 417 -5.51 -8.65 -4.98
N ARG A 418 -4.25 -8.87 -5.36
CA ARG A 418 -3.75 -8.55 -6.70
C ARG A 418 -4.25 -9.59 -7.69
N PHE A 419 -4.86 -9.13 -8.79
CA PHE A 419 -5.20 -9.99 -9.91
C PHE A 419 -3.92 -10.47 -10.60
N GLN A 420 -3.72 -11.79 -10.64
CA GLN A 420 -2.59 -12.39 -11.36
C GLN A 420 -2.92 -12.37 -12.86
N ARG A 421 -2.18 -11.56 -13.62
CA ARG A 421 -2.32 -11.50 -15.07
C ARG A 421 -1.76 -12.77 -15.70
N GLU A 422 -2.39 -13.21 -16.78
CA GLU A 422 -1.82 -14.22 -17.65
C GLU A 422 -0.62 -13.65 -18.41
N ASP A 423 0.34 -14.50 -18.76
CA ASP A 423 1.47 -14.10 -19.61
C ASP A 423 0.92 -13.57 -20.94
N TYR A 424 1.28 -12.34 -21.31
CA TYR A 424 0.76 -11.61 -22.49
C TYR A 424 -0.72 -11.21 -22.39
N SER A 425 -1.13 -10.67 -21.25
CA SER A 425 -2.46 -10.06 -21.12
C SER A 425 -2.66 -8.87 -22.06
N TYR A 426 -3.92 -8.57 -22.41
CA TYR A 426 -4.30 -7.38 -23.18
C TYR A 426 -3.75 -6.08 -22.58
N LEU A 427 -3.77 -5.99 -21.25
CA LEU A 427 -3.22 -4.84 -20.53
C LEU A 427 -1.71 -4.73 -20.69
N ASP A 428 -0.98 -5.85 -20.68
CA ASP A 428 0.46 -5.84 -20.96
C ASP A 428 0.74 -5.44 -22.41
N ALA A 429 -0.10 -5.87 -23.36
CA ALA A 429 -0.01 -5.42 -24.75
C ALA A 429 -0.28 -3.91 -24.89
N LEU A 430 -1.24 -3.37 -24.14
CA LEU A 430 -1.50 -1.92 -24.10
C LEU A 430 -0.37 -1.12 -23.48
N LEU A 431 0.34 -1.66 -22.48
CA LEU A 431 1.40 -0.96 -21.77
C LEU A 431 2.76 -1.05 -22.49
N TYR A 432 3.09 -2.21 -23.05
CA TYR A 432 4.45 -2.51 -23.47
C TYR A 432 4.63 -2.73 -24.97
N SER A 433 3.57 -2.97 -25.74
CA SER A 433 3.68 -3.06 -27.21
C SER A 433 3.90 -1.67 -27.82
N PRO A 434 4.61 -1.55 -28.95
CA PRO A 434 4.74 -0.31 -29.71
C PRO A 434 3.38 0.35 -29.94
N LEU A 435 3.27 1.68 -29.82
CA LEU A 435 2.00 2.41 -29.93
C LEU A 435 1.13 2.01 -31.15
N PRO A 436 1.67 1.87 -32.38
CA PRO A 436 0.87 1.45 -33.54
C PRO A 436 0.25 0.05 -33.36
N GLU A 437 0.97 -0.87 -32.73
CA GLU A 437 0.49 -2.24 -32.49
C GLU A 437 -0.57 -2.26 -31.37
N ALA A 438 -0.37 -1.48 -30.30
CA ALA A 438 -1.34 -1.32 -29.23
C ALA A 438 -2.65 -0.67 -29.71
N GLU A 439 -2.58 0.23 -30.70
CA GLU A 439 -3.75 0.83 -31.34
C GLU A 439 -4.54 -0.19 -32.19
N MET A 440 -3.85 -1.09 -32.90
CA MET A 440 -4.46 -2.14 -33.73
C MET A 440 -5.19 -3.24 -32.94
N LEU A 441 -4.96 -3.36 -31.63
CA LEU A 441 -5.71 -4.28 -30.76
C LEU A 441 -7.23 -3.97 -30.72
N HIS A 442 -7.70 -2.92 -31.40
CA HIS A 442 -9.12 -2.62 -31.62
C HIS A 442 -9.76 -3.38 -32.80
N HIS A 443 -8.96 -4.00 -33.67
CA HIS A 443 -9.42 -4.50 -34.97
C HIS A 443 -9.48 -6.03 -35.10
N CYS A 444 -9.16 -6.78 -34.03
CA CYS A 444 -9.23 -8.25 -34.06
C CYS A 444 -10.49 -8.86 -33.42
N ASP A 445 -11.37 -8.09 -32.79
CA ASP A 445 -12.65 -8.61 -32.26
C ASP A 445 -13.76 -8.70 -33.33
N SER A 446 -13.47 -8.34 -34.59
CA SER A 446 -14.37 -8.59 -35.73
C SER A 446 -13.96 -9.81 -36.57
N CYS A 447 -13.07 -10.67 -36.07
CA CYS A 447 -12.66 -11.89 -36.77
C CYS A 447 -13.41 -13.11 -36.19
N ASP A 448 -14.58 -13.38 -36.78
CA ASP A 448 -15.17 -14.72 -36.97
C ASP A 448 -14.92 -15.77 -35.86
N PHE A 449 -15.70 -15.70 -34.78
CA PHE A 449 -16.10 -16.94 -34.12
C PHE A 449 -17.08 -17.67 -35.03
N ASN A 450 -16.55 -18.62 -35.80
CA ASN A 450 -17.24 -19.60 -36.66
C ASN A 450 -18.65 -19.95 -36.16
N LYS A 451 -19.66 -19.30 -36.72
CA LYS A 451 -20.93 -19.94 -37.07
C LYS A 451 -20.64 -20.71 -38.35
N ASP A 452 -20.30 -21.98 -38.24
CA ASP A 452 -20.56 -23.05 -39.21
C ASP A 452 -19.61 -24.22 -38.92
N ASP A 453 -19.92 -24.97 -37.87
CA ASP A 453 -19.52 -26.38 -37.74
C ASP A 453 -20.60 -27.11 -36.94
N VAL A 454 -21.80 -27.13 -37.51
CA VAL A 454 -22.80 -28.17 -37.23
C VAL A 454 -23.30 -28.68 -38.58
N SER A 455 -22.44 -29.40 -39.28
CA SER A 455 -22.86 -30.35 -40.32
C SER A 455 -23.55 -31.53 -39.63
N LEU A 456 -24.83 -31.37 -39.32
CA LEU A 456 -25.74 -32.49 -39.06
C LEU A 456 -26.36 -32.91 -40.39
N GLU A 457 -26.10 -34.17 -40.70
CA GLU A 457 -26.54 -34.96 -41.84
C GLU A 457 -27.99 -34.66 -42.26
N SER A 458 -28.15 -34.18 -43.50
CA SER A 458 -29.44 -34.14 -44.18
C SER A 458 -29.59 -35.39 -45.06
N ASP A 459 -30.14 -36.45 -44.48
CA ASP A 459 -30.94 -37.42 -45.23
C ASP A 459 -32.34 -36.81 -45.40
N ASP A 460 -32.68 -36.34 -46.60
CA ASP A 460 -33.67 -37.06 -47.39
C ASP A 460 -33.88 -36.41 -48.76
N SER A 461 -33.83 -37.28 -49.75
CA SER A 461 -34.17 -37.09 -51.14
C SER A 461 -35.64 -36.71 -51.37
N SER A 462 -35.89 -35.66 -52.14
CA SER A 462 -36.95 -35.70 -53.16
C SER A 462 -36.72 -34.65 -54.25
N SER A 463 -36.45 -35.17 -55.44
CA SER A 463 -36.32 -34.48 -56.73
C SER A 463 -37.68 -34.14 -57.36
N LEU A 464 -37.59 -33.28 -58.40
CA LEU A 464 -38.53 -33.05 -59.53
C LEU A 464 -39.35 -31.77 -59.38
N ILE A 465 -39.04 -30.67 -60.08
CA ILE A 465 -39.15 -30.45 -61.54
C ILE A 465 -40.56 -30.80 -62.06
N SER A 466 -41.31 -29.73 -62.33
CA SER A 466 -42.31 -29.52 -63.40
C SER A 466 -42.78 -30.76 -64.19
N GLU A 467 -44.06 -30.96 -64.48
CA GLU A 467 -44.86 -30.15 -65.42
C GLU A 467 -46.34 -30.61 -65.41
N SER A 468 -47.24 -29.62 -65.61
CA SER A 468 -48.53 -29.68 -66.34
C SER A 468 -49.56 -30.78 -66.04
N GLY A 469 -50.69 -30.38 -65.44
CA GLY A 469 -51.92 -31.18 -65.39
C GLY A 469 -52.80 -30.84 -64.22
#